data_AF-A0A968F7Y9-F1
#
_entry.id   AF-A0A968F7Y9-F1
#
_cell.length_a   1.000
_cell.length_b   1.000
_cell.length_c   1.000
_cell.angle_alpha   90.00
_cell.angle_beta   90.00
_cell.angle_gamma   90.00
#
_symmetry.space_group_name_H-M   'P 1'
#
loop_
_entity.id
_entity.type
_entity.pdbx_description
1 polymer ?
#
loop_
_entity_poly.entity_id
_entity_poly.type
_entity_poly.pdbx_seq_one_letter_code
_entity_poly.pdbx_strand_id
1 'polypeptide(L)'
;MWLNTKNRKVYKSWFGWLAAALWKPSLYNSEPLKELVYDNIFPEQIFKKLRVGAVSIPDGKYKVWTEEDPDILEGILASSAFPGMLTPIQARGKTWLDGGLRRVTPIKDAIEEGATDIDVIMTAPKR
;
A
#
# COMPACT_ATOMS: atom_id res chain seq x y z
N MET A 1 12.60 -3.35 -12.82
CA MET A 1 11.67 -2.30 -12.34
C MET A 1 12.31 -1.44 -11.24
N TRP A 2 12.60 -2.00 -10.06
CA TRP A 2 13.10 -1.25 -8.88
C TRP A 2 14.42 -0.48 -9.05
N LEU A 3 15.34 -0.96 -9.88
CA LEU A 3 16.65 -0.32 -10.12
C LEU A 3 16.60 0.96 -10.96
N ASN A 4 15.43 1.31 -11.53
CA ASN A 4 15.28 2.47 -12.42
C ASN A 4 14.11 3.38 -12.01
N THR A 5 13.66 3.27 -10.76
CA THR A 5 12.58 4.07 -10.16
C THR A 5 13.15 5.40 -9.66
N LYS A 6 12.83 6.50 -10.34
CA LYS A 6 13.10 7.87 -9.83
C LYS A 6 11.91 8.30 -8.95
N ASN A 7 12.14 9.05 -7.87
CA ASN A 7 11.10 9.51 -6.91
C ASN A 7 9.81 10.07 -7.56
N ARG A 8 9.93 10.72 -8.72
CA ARG A 8 8.81 11.30 -9.49
C ARG A 8 7.83 10.25 -10.06
N LYS A 9 8.22 8.98 -10.12
CA LYS A 9 7.37 7.85 -10.49
C LYS A 9 6.57 7.28 -9.30
N VAL A 10 6.90 7.69 -8.08
CA VAL A 10 6.20 7.24 -6.85
C VAL A 10 5.22 8.31 -6.38
N TYR A 11 5.58 9.59 -6.49
CA TYR A 11 4.71 10.69 -6.08
C TYR A 11 4.97 11.97 -6.88
N LYS A 12 3.95 12.84 -6.98
CA LYS A 12 4.06 14.21 -7.48
C LYS A 12 3.60 15.20 -6.41
N SER A 13 4.27 16.35 -6.31
CA SER A 13 3.80 17.47 -5.50
C SER A 13 2.51 18.03 -6.07
N TRP A 14 1.57 18.44 -5.22
CA TRP A 14 0.42 19.23 -5.65
C TRP A 14 0.91 20.59 -6.19
N PHE A 15 0.38 21.04 -7.32
CA PHE A 15 0.64 22.39 -7.83
C PHE A 15 0.09 23.43 -6.82
N GLY A 16 0.94 24.34 -6.32
CA GLY A 16 0.55 25.31 -5.28
C GLY A 16 0.44 24.73 -3.86
N TRP A 17 1.49 24.01 -3.41
CA TRP A 17 1.52 23.21 -2.17
C TRP A 17 1.00 23.89 -0.89
N LEU A 18 1.21 25.21 -0.71
CA LEU A 18 0.69 25.95 0.46
C LEU A 18 -0.85 26.04 0.48
N ALA A 19 -1.49 26.21 -0.67
CA ALA A 19 -2.95 26.29 -0.78
C ALA A 19 -3.59 24.88 -0.84
N ALA A 20 -2.91 23.92 -1.47
CA ALA A 20 -3.39 22.56 -1.60
C ALA A 20 -3.36 21.78 -0.27
N ALA A 21 -2.40 22.06 0.62
CA ALA A 21 -2.26 21.37 1.91
C ALA A 21 -3.48 21.53 2.84
N LEU A 22 -4.27 22.58 2.69
CA LEU A 22 -5.46 22.82 3.51
C LEU A 22 -6.71 22.04 3.03
N TRP A 23 -6.72 21.55 1.79
CA TRP A 23 -7.91 20.97 1.14
C TRP A 23 -7.66 19.58 0.54
N LYS A 24 -6.43 19.06 0.60
CA LYS A 24 -6.06 17.75 0.05
C LYS A 24 -5.85 16.73 1.17
N PRO A 25 -6.24 15.46 0.95
CA PRO A 25 -6.15 14.41 1.96
C PRO A 25 -4.71 13.92 2.25
N SER A 26 -3.72 14.37 1.48
CA SER A 26 -2.31 13.92 1.57
C SER A 26 -1.34 14.99 1.04
N LEU A 27 -0.09 14.95 1.50
CA LEU A 27 0.99 15.84 1.06
C LEU A 27 1.39 15.64 -0.41
N TYR A 28 1.23 14.43 -0.94
CA TYR A 28 1.54 14.11 -2.33
C TYR A 28 0.38 13.43 -3.04
N ASN A 29 0.33 13.63 -4.37
CA ASN A 29 -0.57 12.90 -5.24
C ASN A 29 0.04 11.53 -5.58
N SER A 30 -0.64 10.46 -5.17
CA SER A 30 -0.26 9.06 -5.42
C SER A 30 -0.64 8.52 -6.80
N GLU A 31 -1.21 9.33 -7.70
CA GLU A 31 -1.55 8.89 -9.06
C GLU A 31 -0.39 8.19 -9.80
N PRO A 32 0.87 8.68 -9.73
CA PRO A 32 1.99 7.97 -10.36
C PRO A 32 2.22 6.56 -9.80
N LEU A 33 1.98 6.35 -8.50
CA LEU A 33 2.06 5.03 -7.88
C LEU A 33 0.94 4.12 -8.36
N LYS A 34 -0.28 4.67 -8.54
CA LYS A 34 -1.39 3.93 -9.14
C LYS A 34 -1.07 3.50 -10.56
N GLU A 35 -0.64 4.44 -11.41
CA GLU A 35 -0.19 4.16 -12.78
C GLU A 35 0.89 3.05 -12.77
N LEU A 36 1.91 3.18 -11.91
CA LEU A 36 2.97 2.18 -11.79
C LEU A 36 2.44 0.78 -11.44
N VAL A 37 1.48 0.68 -10.52
CA VAL A 37 0.88 -0.61 -10.13
C VAL A 37 0.04 -1.19 -11.27
N TYR A 38 -0.87 -0.40 -11.85
CA TYR A 38 -1.74 -0.87 -12.93
C TYR A 38 -0.97 -1.24 -14.20
N ASP A 39 0.15 -0.56 -14.49
CA ASP A 39 0.95 -0.81 -15.69
C ASP A 39 1.89 -2.02 -15.57
N ASN A 40 2.22 -2.46 -14.34
CA ASN A 40 3.30 -3.43 -14.10
C ASN A 40 2.89 -4.66 -13.29
N ILE A 41 1.73 -4.66 -12.65
CA ILE A 41 1.25 -5.80 -11.85
C ILE A 41 0.03 -6.41 -12.53
N PHE A 42 0.17 -7.68 -12.87
CA PHE A 42 -0.85 -8.50 -13.53
C PHE A 42 -1.37 -9.54 -12.51
N PRO A 43 -2.59 -9.39 -11.97
CA PRO A 43 -3.13 -10.29 -10.95
C PRO A 43 -3.08 -11.77 -11.34
N GLU A 44 -3.30 -12.07 -12.62
CA GLU A 44 -3.23 -13.41 -13.19
C GLU A 44 -1.84 -14.06 -13.13
N GLN A 45 -0.78 -13.27 -12.91
CA GLN A 45 0.59 -13.75 -12.75
C GLN A 45 0.96 -14.01 -11.29
N ILE A 46 0.05 -13.80 -10.33
CA ILE A 46 0.28 -14.07 -8.92
C ILE A 46 -0.03 -15.55 -8.65
N PHE A 47 1.01 -16.37 -8.55
CA PHE A 47 0.88 -17.84 -8.34
C PHE A 47 1.30 -18.29 -6.92
N LYS A 48 1.70 -17.35 -6.06
CA LYS A 48 2.06 -17.61 -4.66
C LYS A 48 0.98 -17.05 -3.76
N LYS A 49 0.77 -17.69 -2.61
CA LYS A 49 -0.09 -17.17 -1.54
C LYS A 49 0.39 -15.79 -1.12
N LEU A 50 -0.46 -14.80 -1.28
CA LEU A 50 -0.14 -13.40 -1.07
C LEU A 50 -1.00 -12.84 0.05
N ARG A 51 -0.40 -12.13 1.00
CA ARG A 51 -1.12 -11.48 2.10
C ARG A 51 -0.71 -10.01 2.14
N VAL A 52 -1.63 -9.14 1.72
CA VAL A 52 -1.40 -7.70 1.61
C VAL A 52 -2.26 -6.97 2.64
N GLY A 53 -1.61 -6.38 3.64
CA GLY A 53 -2.26 -5.76 4.78
C GLY A 53 -2.57 -4.27 4.58
N ALA A 54 -3.80 -3.87 4.89
CA ALA A 54 -4.21 -2.47 4.93
C ALA A 54 -5.16 -2.18 6.10
N VAL A 55 -5.25 -0.93 6.52
CA VAL A 55 -6.11 -0.48 7.63
C VAL A 55 -7.27 0.34 7.09
N SER A 56 -8.50 -0.05 7.42
CA SER A 56 -9.69 0.74 7.10
C SER A 56 -9.82 1.89 8.09
N ILE A 57 -10.02 3.10 7.58
CA ILE A 57 -10.20 4.30 8.39
C ILE A 57 -11.51 4.30 9.17
N PRO A 58 -12.67 3.98 8.57
CA PRO A 58 -13.94 4.05 9.28
C PRO A 58 -14.04 3.17 10.53
N ASP A 59 -13.43 1.99 10.52
CA ASP A 59 -13.49 1.03 11.64
C ASP A 59 -12.14 0.78 12.32
N GLY A 60 -11.04 1.36 11.82
CA GLY A 60 -9.70 1.21 12.36
C GLY A 60 -9.12 -0.22 12.28
N LYS A 61 -9.75 -1.11 11.51
CA LYS A 61 -9.41 -2.54 11.46
C LYS A 61 -8.39 -2.84 10.36
N TYR A 62 -7.40 -3.67 10.69
CA TYR A 62 -6.50 -4.29 9.73
C TYR A 62 -7.24 -5.38 8.97
N LYS A 63 -7.11 -5.38 7.65
CA LYS A 63 -7.62 -6.43 6.77
C LYS A 63 -6.54 -6.85 5.77
N VAL A 64 -6.66 -8.07 5.31
CA VAL A 64 -5.75 -8.68 4.35
C VAL A 64 -6.48 -8.87 3.03
N TRP A 65 -5.84 -8.43 1.95
CA TRP A 65 -6.15 -8.85 0.59
C TRP A 65 -5.27 -10.03 0.22
N THR A 66 -5.82 -10.88 -0.63
CA THR A 66 -5.25 -12.13 -1.11
C THR A 66 -5.23 -12.14 -2.63
N GLU A 67 -4.46 -13.06 -3.19
CA GLU A 67 -4.41 -13.33 -4.63
C GLU A 67 -5.77 -13.69 -5.25
N GLU A 68 -6.73 -14.14 -4.44
CA GLU A 68 -8.08 -14.49 -4.87
C GLU A 68 -9.03 -13.28 -4.96
N ASP A 69 -8.63 -12.13 -4.38
CA ASP A 69 -9.44 -10.94 -4.37
C ASP A 69 -9.41 -10.24 -5.74
N PRO A 70 -10.56 -9.97 -6.37
CA PRO A 70 -10.61 -9.32 -7.68
C PRO A 70 -10.09 -7.87 -7.64
N ASP A 71 -10.03 -7.26 -6.45
CA ASP A 71 -9.51 -5.93 -6.16
C ASP A 71 -8.15 -5.97 -5.45
N ILE A 72 -7.31 -6.98 -5.76
CA ILE A 72 -5.97 -7.11 -5.16
C ILE A 72 -5.06 -5.89 -5.46
N LEU A 73 -5.21 -5.26 -6.63
CA LEU A 73 -4.43 -4.06 -6.97
C LEU A 73 -4.77 -2.90 -6.04
N GLU A 74 -6.04 -2.72 -5.69
CA GLU A 74 -6.49 -1.76 -4.68
C GLU A 74 -5.93 -2.12 -3.31
N GLY A 75 -5.86 -3.41 -2.96
CA GLY A 75 -5.19 -3.90 -1.76
C GLY A 75 -3.71 -3.51 -1.69
N ILE A 76 -2.96 -3.70 -2.78
CA ILE A 76 -1.53 -3.32 -2.90
C ILE A 76 -1.36 -1.81 -2.75
N LEU A 77 -2.21 -1.03 -3.42
CA LEU A 77 -2.19 0.43 -3.33
C LEU A 77 -2.54 0.90 -1.92
N ALA A 78 -3.55 0.29 -1.29
CA ALA A 78 -3.96 0.62 0.07
C ALA A 78 -2.85 0.32 1.08
N SER A 79 -2.21 -0.83 0.94
CA SER A 79 -1.07 -1.24 1.79
C SER A 79 0.12 -0.28 1.66
N SER A 80 0.25 0.41 0.53
CA SER A 80 1.33 1.38 0.28
C SER A 80 0.95 2.83 0.61
N ALA A 81 -0.29 3.10 1.02
CA ALA A 81 -0.81 4.45 1.22
C ALA A 81 -0.37 5.04 2.57
N PHE A 82 0.92 5.40 2.67
CA PHE A 82 1.51 5.92 3.91
C PHE A 82 0.76 7.17 4.42
N PRO A 83 0.25 7.16 5.67
CA PRO A 83 -0.61 8.20 6.22
C PRO A 83 0.00 9.59 6.13
N GLY A 84 -0.81 10.57 5.71
CA GLY A 84 -0.41 11.97 5.57
C GLY A 84 0.49 12.26 4.37
N MET A 85 1.26 11.29 3.86
CA MET A 85 2.13 11.49 2.70
C MET A 85 1.44 11.11 1.38
N LEU A 86 0.81 9.93 1.33
CA LEU A 86 0.22 9.37 0.13
C LEU A 86 -1.31 9.40 0.22
N THR A 87 -1.97 9.54 -0.93
CA THR A 87 -3.42 9.62 -1.03
C THR A 87 -4.06 8.32 -0.52
N PRO A 88 -5.04 8.39 0.39
CA PRO A 88 -5.81 7.22 0.82
C PRO A 88 -6.51 6.53 -0.36
N ILE A 89 -6.67 5.21 -0.28
CA ILE A 89 -7.31 4.42 -1.33
C ILE A 89 -8.77 4.16 -0.98
N GLN A 90 -9.65 4.34 -1.96
CA GLN A 90 -11.07 4.01 -1.83
C GLN A 90 -11.32 2.62 -2.44
N ALA A 91 -11.70 1.65 -1.63
CA ALA A 91 -11.96 0.28 -2.05
C ALA A 91 -13.03 -0.36 -1.16
N ARG A 92 -13.85 -1.27 -1.69
CA ARG A 92 -14.90 -1.96 -0.91
C ARG A 92 -15.82 -1.00 -0.12
N GLY A 93 -16.11 0.17 -0.69
CA GLY A 93 -16.90 1.23 -0.05
C GLY A 93 -16.26 1.92 1.16
N LYS A 94 -14.96 1.71 1.42
CA LYS A 94 -14.23 2.28 2.55
C LYS A 94 -12.94 2.97 2.11
N THR A 95 -12.46 3.86 2.98
CA THR A 95 -11.15 4.51 2.83
C THR A 95 -10.09 3.71 3.58
N TRP A 96 -8.96 3.47 2.92
CA TRP A 96 -7.88 2.61 3.39
C TRP A 96 -6.54 3.34 3.42
N LEU A 97 -5.72 2.96 4.41
CA LEU A 97 -4.34 3.39 4.60
C LEU A 97 -3.42 2.18 4.79
N ASP A 98 -2.12 2.46 4.80
CA ASP A 98 -1.03 1.51 5.00
C ASP A 98 -1.24 0.59 6.22
N GLY A 99 -0.95 -0.71 6.03
CA GLY A 99 -1.07 -1.76 7.03
C GLY A 99 -0.17 -1.55 8.26
N GLY A 100 0.95 -0.87 8.07
CA GLY A 100 1.96 -0.53 9.07
C GLY A 100 1.44 0.32 10.22
N LEU A 101 0.29 0.99 10.06
CA LEU A 101 -0.43 1.63 11.17
C LEU A 101 -0.82 0.65 12.28
N ARG A 102 -0.98 -0.63 11.95
CA ARG A 102 -1.33 -1.71 12.90
C ARG A 102 -0.31 -2.83 12.93
N ARG A 103 0.26 -3.20 11.78
CA ARG A 103 1.21 -4.31 11.62
C ARG A 103 2.30 -3.92 10.63
N VAL A 104 3.45 -3.49 11.14
CA VAL A 104 4.63 -3.14 10.31
C VAL A 104 5.23 -4.36 9.63
N THR A 105 5.25 -5.50 10.33
CA THR A 105 5.72 -6.78 9.77
C THR A 105 4.61 -7.82 9.95
N PRO A 106 3.99 -8.31 8.87
CA PRO A 106 2.82 -9.20 8.93
C PRO A 106 3.20 -10.66 9.28
N ILE A 107 4.03 -10.86 10.31
CA ILE A 107 4.49 -12.20 10.77
C ILE A 107 3.29 -13.06 11.16
N LYS A 108 2.31 -12.47 11.84
CA LYS A 108 1.08 -13.17 12.24
C LYS A 108 0.33 -13.73 11.02
N ASP A 109 0.24 -12.97 9.93
CA ASP A 109 -0.46 -13.40 8.72
C ASP A 109 0.26 -14.60 8.09
N ALA A 110 1.60 -14.64 8.14
CA ALA A 110 2.40 -15.79 7.68
C ALA A 110 2.20 -17.04 8.55
N ILE A 111 2.16 -16.88 9.89
CA ILE A 111 1.90 -17.99 10.83
C ILE A 111 0.49 -18.55 10.59
N GLU A 112 -0.52 -17.68 10.45
CA GLU A 112 -1.90 -18.08 10.18
C GLU A 112 -2.04 -18.83 8.84
N GLU A 113 -1.15 -18.56 7.88
CA GLU A 113 -1.07 -19.28 6.61
C GLU A 113 -0.32 -20.64 6.68
N GLY A 114 0.19 -20.98 7.87
CA GLY A 114 0.85 -22.26 8.14
C GLY A 114 2.37 -22.25 7.95
N ALA A 115 3.01 -21.07 7.90
CA ALA A 115 4.46 -20.99 7.84
C ALA A 115 5.10 -21.54 9.13
N THR A 116 6.06 -22.47 8.99
CA THR A 116 6.90 -22.97 10.10
C THR A 116 8.22 -22.22 10.21
N ASP A 117 8.65 -21.62 9.11
CA ASP A 117 9.90 -20.88 8.95
C ASP A 117 9.58 -19.55 8.27
N ILE A 118 10.09 -18.44 8.82
CA ILE A 118 9.75 -17.09 8.38
C ILE A 118 11.02 -16.26 8.21
N ASP A 119 11.32 -15.92 6.96
CA ASP A 119 12.35 -14.93 6.62
C ASP A 119 11.74 -13.52 6.64
N VAL A 120 12.40 -12.60 7.34
CA VAL A 120 11.95 -11.19 7.44
C VAL A 120 12.99 -10.27 6.81
N ILE A 121 12.58 -9.52 5.79
CA ILE A 121 13.40 -8.48 5.16
C ILE A 121 12.96 -7.12 5.72
N MET A 122 13.84 -6.48 6.49
CA MET A 122 13.60 -5.14 7.03
C MET A 122 14.35 -4.09 6.21
N THR A 123 13.64 -3.04 5.76
CA THR A 123 14.18 -1.95 4.93
C THR A 123 14.33 -0.64 5.70
N ALA A 124 14.47 -0.72 7.03
CA ALA A 124 14.61 0.46 7.88
C ALA A 124 15.90 1.26 7.54
N PRO A 125 15.86 2.60 7.57
CA PRO A 125 17.06 3.40 7.36
C PRO A 125 18.10 3.10 8.43
N LYS A 126 19.38 3.09 8.04
CA LYS A 126 20.48 3.05 9.01
C LYS A 126 20.38 4.28 9.91
N ARG A 127 20.39 4.04 11.22
CA ARG A 127 20.54 5.11 12.23
C ARG A 127 21.97 5.62 12.23
#